data_AF-A0AA88U8B2-F1
#
_entry.id   AF-A0AA88U8B2-F1
#
_cell.length_a   1.000
_cell.length_b   1.000
_cell.length_c   1.000
_cell.angle_alpha   90.00
_cell.angle_beta   90.00
_cell.angle_gamma   90.00
#
_symmetry.space_group_name_H-M   'P 1'
#
loop_
_entity.id
_entity.type
_entity.pdbx_description
1 polymer ?
#
loop_
_entity_poly.entity_id
_entity_poly.type
_entity_poly.pdbx_seq_one_letter_code
_entity_poly.pdbx_strand_id
1 'polypeptide(L)' 'MYVVGKDEYDELALAEAIFVITSAVKDVCGKPPTERLFLDKYGKICLCLDEIVWKGLLENTDRDRIKRLVRLRPPTEF' A
#
# COMPACT_ATOMS: atom_id res chain seq x y z
N MET A 1 -11.04 -2.98 4.43
CA MET A 1 -9.62 -2.76 4.74
C MET A 1 -9.56 -1.87 5.97
N TYR A 2 -8.64 -2.14 6.89
CA TYR A 2 -8.45 -1.36 8.10
C TYR A 2 -6.95 -1.15 8.32
N VAL A 3 -6.60 -0.09 9.03
CA VAL A 3 -5.25 0.20 9.52
C VAL A 3 -5.34 0.35 11.03
N VAL A 4 -4.31 -0.05 11.76
CA VAL A 4 -4.32 -0.07 13.22
C VAL A 4 -3.07 0.64 13.72
N GLY A 5 -3.26 1.68 14.53
CA GLY A 5 -2.20 2.33 15.29
C GLY A 5 -1.94 1.61 16.61
N LYS A 6 -0.74 1.80 17.17
CA LYS A 6 -0.35 1.26 18.48
C LYS A 6 -0.20 2.41 19.48
N ASP A 7 -0.67 2.19 20.71
CA ASP A 7 -0.57 3.16 21.82
C ASP A 7 -1.10 4.55 21.41
N GLU A 8 -0.31 5.61 21.60
CA GLU A 8 -0.58 6.93 21.03
C GLU A 8 -0.07 6.99 19.60
N TYR A 9 -0.96 7.33 18.66
CA TYR A 9 -0.64 7.49 17.26
C TYR A 9 -1.30 8.74 16.68
N ASP A 10 -0.71 9.27 15.62
CA ASP A 10 -1.27 10.38 14.86
C ASP A 10 -2.43 9.88 13.97
N GLU A 11 -3.66 10.25 14.33
CA GLU A 11 -4.87 9.89 13.58
C GLU A 11 -4.85 10.44 12.15
N LEU A 12 -4.22 11.59 11.92
CA LEU A 12 -4.12 12.19 10.59
C LEU A 12 -3.17 11.37 9.72
N ALA A 13 -2.03 10.96 10.26
CA ALA A 13 -1.10 10.06 9.57
C ALA A 13 -1.76 8.70 9.27
N LEU A 14 -2.56 8.18 10.21
CA LEU A 14 -3.31 6.94 10.00
C LEU A 14 -4.38 7.08 8.90
N ALA A 15 -5.06 8.24 8.84
CA ALA A 15 -6.02 8.57 7.79
C ALA A 15 -5.35 8.71 6.42
N GLU A 16 -4.17 9.33 6.36
CA GLU A 16 -3.39 9.43 5.13
C GLU A 16 -2.93 8.04 4.66
N ALA A 17 -2.45 7.19 5.60
CA ALA A 17 -2.04 5.82 5.32
C ALA A 17 -3.19 5.00 4.70
N ILE A 18 -4.39 5.00 5.30
CA ILE A 18 -5.51 4.25 4.73
C ILE A 18 -5.94 4.79 3.37
N PHE A 19 -5.85 6.11 3.15
CA PHE A 19 -6.19 6.72 1.87
C PHE A 19 -5.22 6.30 0.76
N VAL A 20 -3.91 6.40 1.01
CA VAL A 20 -2.89 6.02 0.01
C VAL A 20 -2.91 4.52 -0.26
N ILE A 21 -3.07 3.67 0.77
CA ILE A 21 -3.18 2.21 0.57
C ILE A 21 -4.43 1.88 -0.26
N THR A 22 -5.57 2.47 0.07
CA THR A 22 -6.83 2.24 -0.67
C THR A 22 -6.67 2.64 -2.12
N SER A 23 -6.01 3.77 -2.36
CA SER A 23 -5.72 4.25 -3.69
C SER A 23 -4.75 3.33 -4.45
N ALA A 24 -3.68 2.86 -3.81
CA ALA A 24 -2.71 1.96 -4.43
C ALA A 24 -3.36 0.63 -4.83
N VAL A 25 -4.20 0.07 -3.95
CA VAL A 25 -4.96 -1.17 -4.24
C VAL A 25 -5.91 -0.95 -5.41
N LYS A 26 -6.65 0.16 -5.45
CA LYS A 26 -7.53 0.49 -6.59
C LYS A 26 -6.75 0.61 -7.89
N ASP A 27 -5.60 1.28 -7.88
CA ASP A 27 -4.76 1.46 -9.06
C ASP A 27 -4.17 0.13 -9.57
N VAL A 28 -3.76 -0.77 -8.67
CA VAL A 28 -3.27 -2.11 -9.04
C VAL A 28 -4.39 -2.99 -9.58
N CYS A 29 -5.59 -2.89 -9.01
CA CYS A 29 -6.76 -3.65 -9.44
C CYS A 29 -7.38 -3.13 -10.76
N GLY A 30 -7.26 -1.83 -11.03
CA GLY A 30 -7.88 -1.15 -12.19
C GLY A 30 -9.41 -1.06 -12.16
N LYS A 31 -10.05 -1.63 -11.14
CA LYS A 31 -11.49 -1.66 -10.87
C LYS A 31 -11.71 -1.85 -9.36
N PRO A 32 -12.95 -1.71 -8.84
CA PRO A 32 -13.22 -1.95 -7.43
C PRO A 32 -12.69 -3.33 -7.00
N PRO A 33 -11.87 -3.40 -5.93
CA PRO A 33 -11.23 -4.65 -5.52
C PRO A 33 -12.28 -5.65 -5.04
N THR A 34 -12.16 -6.88 -5.54
CA THR A 34 -12.84 -8.07 -5.01
C THR A 34 -11.79 -8.98 -4.38
N GLU A 35 -12.19 -9.92 -3.52
CA GLU A 35 -11.26 -10.87 -2.88
C GLU A 35 -10.38 -11.60 -3.90
N ARG A 36 -11.01 -12.14 -4.96
CA ARG A 36 -10.28 -12.83 -6.04
C ARG A 36 -9.27 -11.91 -6.73
N LEU A 37 -9.68 -10.70 -7.12
CA LEU A 37 -8.80 -9.78 -7.83
C LEU A 37 -7.64 -9.29 -6.95
N PHE A 38 -7.89 -9.09 -5.66
CA PHE A 38 -6.87 -8.73 -4.70
C PHE A 38 -5.81 -9.84 -4.61
N LEU A 39 -6.23 -11.10 -4.50
CA LEU A 39 -5.33 -12.25 -4.47
C LEU A 39 -4.56 -12.43 -5.79
N ASP A 40 -5.22 -12.25 -6.93
CA ASP A 40 -4.57 -12.31 -8.25
C ASP A 40 -3.46 -11.24 -8.42
N LYS A 41 -3.51 -10.17 -7.61
CA LYS A 41 -2.54 -9.06 -7.64
C LYS A 41 -1.70 -8.95 -6.36
N TYR A 42 -1.77 -9.93 -5.47
CA TYR A 42 -1.25 -9.86 -4.11
C TYR A 42 0.20 -9.39 -4.05
N GLY A 43 1.11 -10.01 -4.82
CA GLY A 43 2.53 -9.63 -4.81
C GLY A 43 2.76 -8.16 -5.14
N LYS A 44 2.05 -7.61 -6.13
CA LYS A 44 2.16 -6.18 -6.47
C LYS A 44 1.55 -5.27 -5.40
N ILE A 45 0.51 -5.74 -4.71
CA ILE A 45 -0.08 -5.02 -3.57
C ILE A 45 0.88 -5.00 -2.39
N CYS A 46 1.55 -6.13 -2.08
CA CYS A 46 2.58 -6.20 -1.05
C CYS A 46 3.73 -5.22 -1.33
N LEU A 47 4.22 -5.17 -2.57
CA LEU A 47 5.24 -4.19 -2.94
C LEU A 47 4.76 -2.74 -2.73
N CYS A 48 3.51 -2.42 -3.05
CA CYS A 48 2.97 -1.09 -2.73
C CYS A 48 2.94 -0.84 -1.22
N LEU A 49 2.54 -1.85 -0.42
CA LEU A 49 2.49 -1.74 1.03
C LEU A 49 3.87 -1.52 1.64
N ASP A 50 4.90 -2.22 1.17
CA ASP A 50 6.28 -2.06 1.65
C ASP A 50 6.86 -0.67 1.36
N GLU A 51 6.44 -0.05 0.26
CA GLU A 51 6.82 1.34 -0.05
C GLU A 51 6.03 2.36 0.76
N ILE A 52 4.77 2.06 1.12
CA ILE A 52 3.94 2.98 1.90
C ILE A 52 4.33 2.91 3.38
N VAL A 53 4.38 1.71 3.95
CA VAL A 53 4.66 1.47 5.36
C VAL A 53 5.83 0.51 5.51
N TRP A 54 6.89 0.95 6.17
CA TRP A 54 8.04 0.10 6.49
C TRP A 54 8.24 0.01 8.00
N LYS A 55 8.18 -1.21 8.54
CA LYS A 55 8.36 -1.48 9.98
C LYS A 55 7.51 -0.59 10.91
N GLY A 56 6.31 -0.22 10.47
CA GLY A 56 5.38 0.63 11.22
C GLY A 56 5.54 2.14 11.00
N LEU A 57 6.47 2.58 10.14
CA LEU A 57 6.64 3.97 9.75
C LEU A 57 5.99 4.23 8.39
N LEU A 58 5.29 5.36 8.25
CA LEU A 58 4.74 5.83 6.99
C LEU A 58 5.86 6.50 6.17
N GLU A 59 6.31 5.84 5.10
CA GLU A 59 7.47 6.24 4.30
C GLU A 59 7.07 7.08 3.09
N ASN A 60 6.07 6.63 2.33
CA ASN A 60 5.65 7.29 1.09
C ASN A 60 4.13 7.42 1.03
N THR A 61 3.65 8.64 0.81
CA THR A 61 2.22 8.93 0.58
C THR A 61 1.95 9.42 -0.84
N ASP A 62 3.00 9.77 -1.60
CA ASP A 62 2.91 10.16 -2.99
C ASP A 62 2.75 8.95 -3.92
N ARG A 63 1.60 8.90 -4.59
CA ARG A 63 1.18 7.80 -5.46
C ARG A 63 2.15 7.55 -6.62
N ASP A 64 2.64 8.61 -7.27
CA ASP A 64 3.47 8.47 -8.46
C ASP A 64 4.90 8.07 -8.10
N ARG A 65 5.37 8.45 -6.92
CA ARG A 65 6.59 7.93 -6.30
C ARG A 65 6.47 6.44 -6.01
N ILE A 66 5.40 6.00 -5.32
CA ILE A 66 5.17 4.57 -5.02
C ILE A 66 5.16 3.73 -6.32
N LYS A 67 4.43 4.18 -7.34
CA LYS A 67 4.39 3.48 -8.65
C LYS A 67 5.75 3.33 -9.31
N ARG A 68 6.64 4.32 -9.15
CA ARG A 68 8.02 4.25 -9.67
C ARG A 68 8.85 3.26 -8.85
N LEU A 69 8.77 3.32 -7.52
CA LEU A 69 9.54 2.46 -6.62
C LEU A 69 9.18 0.98 -6.79
N VAL A 70 7.89 0.64 -6.88
CA VAL A 70 7.42 -0.74 -7.12
C VAL A 70 7.96 -1.34 -8.42
N ARG A 71 8.23 -0.52 -9.46
CA ARG A 71 8.79 -1.01 -10.73
C ARG A 71 10.28 -1.32 -10.65
N LEU A 72 10.99 -0.76 -9.66
CA LEU A 72 12.42 -0.97 -9.45
C LEU A 72 12.71 -2.19 -8.59
N ARG A 73 11.70 -2.73 -7.90
CA ARG A 73 11.81 -3.95 -7.08
C ARG A 73 12.00 -5.18 -7.97
N PRO A 74 13.02 -6.02 -7.71
CA PRO A 74 13.25 -7.23 -8.50
C PRO A 74 12.12 -8.26 -8.31
N PRO A 75 11.78 -9.08 -9.32
CA PRO A 75 10.66 -10.04 -9.25
C PRO A 75 10.82 -11.19 -8.24
N THR A 76 11.95 -11.29 -7.55
CA THR A 76 12.38 -12.46 -6.77
C THR A 76 12.32 -12.27 -5.26
N GLU A 77 11.85 -11.13 -4.76
CA GLU A 77 11.55 -10.94 -3.34
C GLU A 77 10.05 -11.23 -3.10
N PHE A 78 9.67 -12.50 -3.10
CA PHE A 78 8.33 -12.96 -2.70
C PHE A 78 8.42 -14.21 -1.83
#